data_AF-A0A7X7HDK8-F1
#
_entry.id   AF-A0A7X7HDK8-F1
#
_cell.length_a   1.000
_cell.length_b   1.000
_cell.length_c   1.000
_cell.angle_alpha   90.00
_cell.angle_beta   90.00
_cell.angle_gamma   90.00
#
_symmetry.space_group_name_H-M   'P 1'
#
loop_
_entity.id
_entity.type
_entity.pdbx_description
1 polymer ?
#
loop_
_entity_poly.entity_id
_entity_poly.type
_entity_poly.pdbx_seq_one_letter_code
_entity_poly.pdbx_strand_id
1 'polypeptide(L)' 'MGRGRQRAKQAKVARQLKYFSPQTDYHALQRELAGTPADDDRYTDPYADKYADEYGDDDEDDDDAEGDAEDEFDAPAVR' A
#
# COMPACT_ATOMS: atom_id res chain seq x y z
N MET A 1 40.81 -11.81 -20.60
CA MET A 1 40.18 -10.50 -20.91
C MET A 1 38.66 -10.64 -20.83
N GLY A 2 37.95 -9.92 -19.95
CA GLY A 2 36.48 -9.87 -20.06
C GLY A 2 35.67 -9.62 -18.77
N ARG A 3 36.19 -9.96 -17.59
CA ARG A 3 35.40 -9.87 -16.34
C ARG A 3 35.02 -8.44 -15.94
N GLY A 4 35.88 -7.45 -16.19
CA GLY A 4 35.63 -6.04 -15.85
C GLY A 4 34.44 -5.44 -16.61
N ARG A 5 34.28 -5.79 -17.90
CA ARG A 5 33.16 -5.32 -18.72
C ARG A 5 31.83 -5.95 -18.28
N GLN A 6 31.86 -7.22 -17.89
CA GLN A 6 30.70 -7.91 -17.34
C GLN A 6 30.26 -7.29 -16.01
N ARG A 7 31.20 -7.04 -15.09
CA ARG A 7 30.90 -6.37 -13.81
C ARG A 7 30.33 -4.96 -14.00
N ALA A 8 30.90 -4.18 -14.92
CA ALA A 8 30.37 -2.84 -15.23
C ALA A 8 28.94 -2.90 -15.79
N LYS A 9 28.66 -3.85 -16.71
CA LYS A 9 27.30 -4.06 -17.23
C LYS A 9 26.32 -4.48 -16.14
N GLN A 10 26.70 -5.43 -15.27
CA GLN A 10 25.84 -5.87 -14.17
C GLN A 10 25.58 -4.76 -13.15
N ALA A 11 26.59 -3.96 -12.80
CA ALA A 11 26.40 -2.82 -11.90
C ALA A 11 25.45 -1.78 -12.49
N LYS A 12 25.50 -1.54 -13.81
CA LYS A 12 24.54 -0.66 -14.50
C LYS A 12 23.12 -1.22 -14.45
N VAL A 13 22.94 -2.51 -14.77
CA VAL A 13 21.63 -3.18 -14.72
C VAL A 13 21.07 -3.19 -13.30
N ALA A 14 21.91 -3.50 -12.30
CA ALA A 14 21.48 -3.52 -10.89
C ALA A 14 21.02 -2.13 -10.42
N ARG A 15 21.71 -1.05 -10.82
CA ARG A 15 21.27 0.32 -10.53
C ARG A 15 19.97 0.66 -11.23
N GLN A 16 19.84 0.29 -12.51
CA GLN A 16 18.58 0.46 -13.23
C GLN A 16 17.46 -0.25 -12.47
N LEU A 17 17.64 -1.51 -12.10
CA LEU A 17 16.64 -2.28 -11.36
C LEU A 17 16.32 -1.69 -9.98
N LYS A 18 17.34 -1.23 -9.24
CA LYS A 18 17.17 -0.64 -7.90
C LYS A 18 16.37 0.66 -7.92
N TYR A 19 16.58 1.48 -8.95
CA TYR A 19 15.94 2.79 -9.09
C TYR A 19 14.87 2.81 -10.18
N PHE A 20 14.45 1.63 -10.66
CA PHE A 20 13.39 1.53 -11.64
C PHE A 20 12.06 1.66 -10.91
N SER A 21 11.39 2.78 -11.13
CA SER A 21 9.97 2.91 -10.86
C SER A 21 9.23 2.60 -12.15
N PRO A 22 8.51 1.47 -12.27
CA PRO A 22 7.63 1.27 -13.40
C PRO A 22 6.60 2.40 -13.47
N GLN A 23 6.23 2.81 -14.68
CA GLN A 23 5.09 3.69 -14.87
C GLN A 23 3.82 2.85 -14.80
N THR A 24 2.97 3.15 -13.83
CA THR A 24 1.68 2.49 -13.66
C THR A 24 0.63 3.19 -14.53
N ASP A 25 -0.08 2.42 -15.36
CA ASP A 25 -1.23 2.96 -16.11
C ASP A 25 -2.46 3.00 -15.20
N TYR A 26 -2.72 4.17 -14.61
CA TYR A 26 -3.85 4.39 -13.72
C TYR A 26 -5.20 4.24 -14.41
N HIS A 27 -5.29 4.50 -15.73
CA HIS A 27 -6.54 4.33 -16.46
C HIS A 27 -6.88 2.86 -16.67
N ALA A 28 -5.89 2.00 -16.91
CA ALA A 28 -6.08 0.56 -16.95
C ALA A 28 -6.53 0.01 -15.58
N LEU A 29 -5.86 0.43 -14.51
CA LEU A 29 -6.21 0.03 -13.14
C LEU A 29 -7.64 0.43 -12.77
N GLN A 30 -8.04 1.67 -13.07
CA GLN A 30 -9.38 2.15 -12.78
C GLN A 30 -10.46 1.35 -13.53
N ARG A 31 -10.22 0.97 -14.79
CA ARG A 31 -11.17 0.13 -15.55
C ARG A 31 -11.33 -1.27 -14.96
N GLU A 32 -10.24 -1.86 -14.44
CA GLU A 32 -10.29 -3.16 -13.77
C GLU A 32 -11.08 -3.06 -12.45
N LEU A 33 -10.84 -2.01 -11.67
CA LEU A 33 -11.53 -1.76 -10.40
C LEU A 33 -13.02 -1.43 -10.59
N ALA A 34 -13.37 -0.69 -11.65
CA ALA A 34 -14.75 -0.33 -11.95
C ALA A 34 -15.52 -1.43 -12.69
N GLY A 35 -14.82 -2.34 -13.38
CA GLY A 35 -15.40 -3.42 -14.18
C GLY A 35 -15.60 -4.72 -13.41
N THR A 36 -15.03 -4.83 -12.22
CA THR A 36 -15.40 -5.87 -11.26
C THR A 36 -16.65 -5.38 -10.54
N PRO A 37 -17.86 -5.93 -10.82
CA PRO A 37 -18.93 -5.78 -9.84
C PRO A 37 -18.35 -6.27 -8.52
N ALA A 38 -18.53 -5.51 -7.44
CA ALA A 38 -18.37 -6.03 -6.10
C ALA A 38 -19.39 -7.17 -5.98
N ASP A 39 -19.03 -8.36 -6.44
CA ASP A 39 -19.62 -9.59 -5.94
C ASP A 39 -19.20 -9.59 -4.46
N ASP A 40 -20.07 -9.00 -3.63
CA ASP A 40 -19.97 -8.98 -2.17
C ASP A 40 -19.61 -10.40 -1.65
N ASP A 41 -20.14 -11.42 -2.33
CA ASP A 41 -19.93 -12.85 -2.08
C ASP A 41 -18.49 -13.36 -2.34
N ARG A 42 -17.61 -12.63 -3.05
CA ARG A 42 -16.21 -13.04 -3.29
C ARG A 42 -15.23 -12.50 -2.26
N TYR A 43 -15.63 -11.49 -1.50
CA TYR A 43 -14.85 -10.91 -0.41
C TYR A 43 -15.31 -11.37 0.97
N THR A 44 -16.34 -12.22 1.03
CA THR A 44 -16.67 -12.97 2.24
C THR A 44 -15.50 -13.89 2.58
N ASP A 45 -14.78 -13.59 3.67
CA ASP A 45 -13.74 -14.48 4.18
C ASP A 45 -14.38 -15.83 4.53
N PRO A 46 -14.02 -16.94 3.84
CA PRO A 46 -14.61 -18.26 4.09
C PRO A 46 -14.26 -18.82 5.49
N TYR A 47 -13.42 -18.12 6.23
CA TYR A 47 -13.08 -18.41 7.61
C TYR A 47 -13.71 -17.46 8.62
N ALA A 48 -14.43 -16.40 8.18
CA ALA A 48 -15.11 -15.47 9.07
C ALA A 48 -16.00 -16.23 10.07
N ASP A 49 -16.88 -17.11 9.59
CA ASP A 49 -17.77 -17.90 10.46
C ASP A 49 -17.03 -18.88 11.39
N LYS A 50 -15.82 -19.33 11.02
CA LYS A 50 -15.06 -20.31 11.82
C LYS A 50 -14.34 -19.66 12.99
N TYR A 51 -13.96 -18.40 12.83
CA TYR A 51 -13.22 -17.64 13.83
C TYR A 51 -14.09 -16.58 14.52
N ALA A 52 -15.34 -16.39 14.08
CA ALA A 52 -16.30 -15.49 14.71
C ALA A 52 -16.50 -15.83 16.21
N ASP A 53 -16.58 -17.11 16.57
CA ASP A 53 -16.72 -17.52 17.98
C ASP A 53 -15.41 -17.41 18.78
N GLU A 54 -14.25 -17.37 18.12
CA GLU A 54 -12.92 -17.32 18.77
C GLU A 54 -12.41 -15.88 18.93
N TYR A 55 -12.83 -14.96 18.06
CA TYR A 55 -12.34 -13.58 17.98
C TYR A 55 -13.45 -12.51 17.94
N GLY A 56 -14.74 -12.87 17.88
CA GLY A 56 -15.85 -11.93 17.71
C GLY A 56 -16.39 -11.27 18.99
N ASP A 57 -15.69 -11.42 20.12
CA ASP A 57 -16.11 -10.87 21.44
C ASP A 57 -15.22 -9.70 21.91
N ASP A 58 -14.32 -9.19 21.06
CA ASP A 58 -13.32 -8.16 21.43
C ASP A 58 -13.55 -6.78 20.76
N ASP A 59 -14.69 -6.59 20.07
CA ASP A 59 -15.07 -5.33 19.42
C ASP A 59 -16.16 -4.55 20.20
N GLU A 60 -16.32 -4.83 21.49
CA GLU A 60 -17.12 -4.01 22.42
C GLU A 60 -16.19 -3.36 23.44
N ASP A 61 -15.53 -2.25 23.08
CA ASP A 61 -15.10 -1.14 23.98
C ASP A 61 -13.94 -0.34 23.36
N ASP A 62 -14.22 0.69 22.55
CA ASP A 62 -13.47 1.97 22.56
C ASP A 62 -14.22 3.05 21.76
N ASP A 63 -15.46 3.35 22.18
CA ASP A 63 -16.04 4.67 21.92
C ASP A 63 -15.32 5.69 22.81
N ASP A 64 -15.04 6.89 22.28
CA ASP A 64 -14.53 8.10 22.95
C ASP A 64 -13.00 8.31 23.04
N ALA A 65 -12.40 8.77 21.93
CA ALA A 65 -11.31 9.74 22.00
C ALA A 65 -11.31 10.72 20.80
N GLU A 66 -12.35 11.56 20.75
CA GLU A 66 -12.34 12.84 20.01
C GLU A 66 -11.20 13.72 20.56
N GLY A 67 -10.18 13.94 19.74
CA GLY A 67 -8.99 14.71 20.08
C GLY A 67 -8.67 15.73 18.98
N ASP A 68 -9.54 16.73 18.88
CA ASP A 68 -9.32 18.01 18.21
C ASP A 68 -7.92 18.58 18.55
N ALA A 69 -7.07 18.68 17.54
CA ALA A 69 -5.79 19.39 17.64
C ALA A 69 -5.47 20.03 16.29
N GLU A 70 -6.13 21.17 16.08
CA GLU A 70 -5.72 22.26 15.20
C GLU A 70 -4.28 22.67 15.59
N ASP A 71 -3.25 22.08 14.97
CA ASP A 71 -1.86 22.55 15.16
C ASP A 71 -1.42 23.37 13.94
N GLU A 72 -1.61 24.68 14.12
CA GLU A 72 -1.09 25.79 13.34
C GLU A 72 0.42 25.62 13.09
N PHE A 73 0.79 25.16 11.89
CA PHE A 73 2.18 25.09 11.46
C PHE A 73 2.74 26.51 11.28
N ASP A 74 3.35 27.02 12.35
CA ASP A 74 4.17 28.23 12.40
C ASP A 74 5.26 28.17 11.31
N ALA A 75 5.10 29.00 10.28
CA ALA A 75 6.06 29.10 9.18
C ALA A 75 7.35 29.78 9.69
N PRO A 76 8.52 29.12 9.65
CA PRO A 76 9.74 29.76 10.12
C PRO A 76 10.14 30.90 9.18
N ALA A 77 10.23 32.08 9.77
CA ALA A 77 10.67 33.31 9.15
C ALA A 77 12.03 33.17 8.46
N VAL A 78 12.08 33.74 7.26
CA VAL A 78 13.25 34.02 6.43
C VAL A 78 14.42 34.57 7.26
N ARG A 79 15.63 34.03 7.05
CA ARG A 79 16.88 34.73 7.36
C ARG A 79 17.89 34.58 6.23
#